data_AF-A0ABD6B807-F1
#
_entry.id   AF-A0ABD6B807-F1
#
_cell.length_a   1.000
_cell.length_b   1.000
_cell.length_c   1.000
_cell.angle_alpha   90.00
_cell.angle_beta   90.00
_cell.angle_gamma   90.00
#
_symmetry.space_group_name_H-M   'P 1'
#
loop_
_entity.id
_entity.type
_entity.pdbx_description
1 polymer ?
#
loop_
_entity_poly.entity_id
_entity_poly.type
_entity_poly.pdbx_seq_one_letter_code
_entity_poly.pdbx_strand_id
1 'polypeptide(L)'
;QRGGGATAEPRTKLGSGDPPGMLTSYGAILPDTGAMGGYMYSAGFGAEDAWFTTPLFDADSGEPLAVLDGASMNPFKTGATGAVGVDALAREDADSVALIGSGAQARGQLRCTAEVRDLETVWVFSPTKESRESFAGEMNERLDAAVAA
;
A
#
# COMPACT_ATOMS: atom_id res chain seq x y z
N GLN A 1 7.21 16.54 4.89
CA GLN A 1 6.84 17.63 3.95
C GLN A 1 5.34 17.60 3.65
N ARG A 2 4.64 18.75 3.68
CA ARG A 2 3.25 18.91 3.17
C ARG A 2 3.23 20.06 2.15
N GLY A 3 2.68 19.84 0.95
CA GLY A 3 2.25 20.90 0.03
C GLY A 3 3.28 21.53 -0.93
N GLY A 4 4.57 21.69 -0.58
CA GLY A 4 5.49 22.44 -1.46
C GLY A 4 6.97 22.05 -1.49
N GLY A 5 7.42 21.12 -0.64
CA GLY A 5 8.84 20.72 -0.56
C GLY A 5 9.20 19.45 -1.33
N ALA A 6 8.21 18.72 -1.84
CA ALA A 6 8.39 17.45 -2.53
C ALA A 6 7.92 17.57 -3.98
N THR A 7 8.83 17.36 -4.94
CA THR A 7 8.44 17.30 -6.35
C THR A 7 7.95 15.89 -6.67
N ALA A 8 6.69 15.77 -7.05
CA ALA A 8 6.08 14.53 -7.52
C ALA A 8 5.15 14.86 -8.69
N GLU A 9 5.45 14.29 -9.86
CA GLU A 9 4.63 14.42 -11.05
C GLU A 9 3.62 13.26 -11.14
N PRO A 10 2.53 13.41 -11.92
CA PRO A 10 1.64 12.29 -12.22
C PRO A 10 2.41 11.08 -12.72
N ARG A 11 1.99 9.89 -12.26
CA ARG A 11 2.59 8.62 -12.70
C ARG A 11 2.58 8.51 -14.23
N THR A 12 3.66 7.99 -14.78
CA THR A 12 3.73 7.61 -16.19
C THR A 12 3.34 6.15 -16.34
N LYS A 13 2.43 5.85 -17.28
CA LYS A 13 2.07 4.48 -17.67
C LYS A 13 2.40 4.30 -19.14
N LEU A 14 3.20 3.29 -19.45
CA LEU A 14 3.53 2.84 -20.79
C LEU A 14 2.86 1.48 -21.02
N GLY A 15 2.07 1.37 -22.09
CA GLY A 15 1.41 0.12 -22.48
C GLY A 15 2.13 -0.57 -23.64
N SER A 16 2.01 -1.88 -23.71
CA SER A 16 2.43 -2.71 -24.84
C SER A 16 1.22 -3.52 -25.33
N GLY A 17 1.07 -3.62 -26.65
CA GLY A 17 0.04 -4.46 -27.28
C GLY A 17 0.49 -5.91 -27.47
N ASP A 18 1.78 -6.13 -27.72
CA ASP A 18 2.35 -7.46 -27.97
C ASP A 18 3.81 -7.57 -27.44
N PRO A 19 4.07 -8.38 -26.39
CA PRO A 19 3.06 -9.03 -25.57
C PRO A 19 2.24 -7.98 -24.79
N PRO A 20 0.95 -8.25 -24.49
CA PRO A 20 0.08 -7.31 -23.84
C PRO A 20 0.52 -7.07 -22.39
N GLY A 21 0.73 -5.82 -22.01
CA GLY A 21 1.20 -5.48 -20.67
C GLY A 21 1.35 -3.99 -20.45
N MET A 22 1.76 -3.61 -19.23
CA MET A 22 2.02 -2.23 -18.89
C MET A 22 3.19 -2.10 -17.92
N LEU A 23 3.98 -1.04 -18.09
CA LEU A 23 4.98 -0.57 -17.15
C LEU A 23 4.51 0.77 -16.59
N THR A 24 4.47 0.90 -15.27
CA THR A 24 4.10 2.13 -14.58
C THR A 24 5.25 2.61 -13.71
N SER A 25 5.54 3.90 -13.74
CA SER A 25 6.54 4.54 -12.89
C SER A 25 5.98 5.82 -12.27
N TYR A 26 6.37 6.08 -11.03
CA TYR A 26 6.18 7.38 -10.38
C TYR A 26 7.37 7.63 -9.47
N GLY A 27 7.88 8.86 -9.51
CA GLY A 27 9.04 9.27 -8.74
C GLY A 27 8.73 10.47 -7.87
N ALA A 28 9.56 10.66 -6.85
CA ALA A 28 9.54 11.84 -6.02
C ALA A 28 10.97 12.21 -5.60
N ILE A 29 11.20 13.51 -5.45
CA ILE A 29 12.38 14.05 -4.75
C ILE A 29 11.87 14.62 -3.43
N LEU A 30 12.44 14.16 -2.32
CA LEU A 30 12.09 14.55 -0.96
C LEU A 30 13.32 15.14 -0.24
N PRO A 31 13.70 16.39 -0.54
CA PRO A 31 14.93 17.01 -0.01
C PRO A 31 14.99 17.05 1.52
N ASP A 32 13.88 17.31 2.22
CA ASP A 32 13.88 17.35 3.70
C ASP A 32 14.21 16.00 4.33
N THR A 33 14.05 14.90 3.58
CA THR A 33 14.42 13.55 4.04
C THR A 33 15.72 13.04 3.42
N GLY A 34 16.39 13.84 2.58
CA GLY A 34 17.63 13.46 1.88
C GLY A 34 17.44 12.34 0.85
N ALA A 35 16.20 12.04 0.44
CA ALA A 35 15.89 10.86 -0.37
C ALA A 35 15.18 11.24 -1.67
N MET A 36 15.58 10.60 -2.76
CA MET A 36 14.84 10.62 -4.02
C MET A 36 14.73 9.23 -4.60
N GLY A 37 13.73 9.00 -5.43
CA GLY A 37 13.55 7.70 -6.05
C GLY A 37 12.20 7.57 -6.70
N GLY A 38 11.79 6.34 -6.89
CA GLY A 38 10.47 6.07 -7.43
C GLY A 38 10.03 4.65 -7.18
N TYR A 39 8.77 4.39 -7.51
CA TYR A 39 8.18 3.07 -7.46
C TYR A 39 7.72 2.71 -8.86
N MET A 40 8.23 1.60 -9.35
CA MET A 40 7.98 1.11 -10.69
C MET A 40 7.38 -0.28 -10.63
N TYR A 41 6.47 -0.58 -11.53
CA TYR A 41 5.92 -1.92 -11.62
C TYR A 41 5.43 -2.29 -13.00
N SER A 42 5.59 -3.57 -13.34
CA SER A 42 5.03 -4.18 -14.53
C SER A 42 3.88 -5.11 -14.18
N ALA A 43 2.93 -5.24 -15.11
CA ALA A 43 1.88 -6.24 -15.05
C ALA A 43 1.54 -6.70 -16.47
N GLY A 44 1.21 -7.98 -16.63
CA GLY A 44 1.01 -8.61 -17.93
C GLY A 44 2.31 -9.17 -18.49
N PHE A 45 2.52 -9.04 -19.81
CA PHE A 45 3.65 -9.61 -20.54
C PHE A 45 3.77 -11.14 -20.39
N GLY A 46 2.67 -11.82 -20.07
CA GLY A 46 2.63 -13.27 -19.80
C GLY A 46 3.02 -13.68 -18.37
N ALA A 47 3.39 -12.74 -17.50
CA ALA A 47 3.60 -13.03 -16.08
C ALA A 47 2.27 -13.17 -15.32
N GLU A 48 2.22 -14.12 -14.39
CA GLU A 48 1.07 -14.30 -13.49
C GLU A 48 0.96 -13.16 -12.49
N ASP A 49 2.10 -12.76 -11.92
CA ASP A 49 2.19 -11.69 -10.93
C ASP A 49 2.62 -10.35 -11.53
N ALA A 50 2.25 -9.26 -10.84
CA ALA A 50 2.86 -7.97 -11.04
C ALA A 50 4.21 -7.89 -10.31
N TRP A 51 5.20 -7.25 -10.94
CA TRP A 51 6.55 -7.13 -10.39
C TRP A 51 6.83 -5.68 -10.04
N PHE A 52 7.44 -5.45 -8.89
CA PHE A 52 7.57 -4.11 -8.31
C PHE A 52 9.03 -3.85 -7.92
N THR A 53 9.52 -2.65 -8.18
CA THR A 53 10.86 -2.23 -7.77
C THR A 53 10.88 -0.77 -7.35
N THR A 54 11.71 -0.47 -6.35
CA THR A 54 11.92 0.89 -5.84
C THR A 54 13.40 1.23 -5.89
N PRO A 55 13.88 1.95 -6.92
CA PRO A 55 15.21 2.55 -6.86
C PRO A 55 15.21 3.71 -5.86
N LEU A 56 16.25 3.78 -5.05
CA LEU A 56 16.50 4.82 -4.07
C LEU A 56 17.86 5.47 -4.36
N PHE A 57 17.88 6.79 -4.31
CA PHE A 57 19.07 7.61 -4.46
C PHE A 57 19.13 8.65 -3.35
N ASP A 58 20.34 9.10 -3.05
CA ASP A 58 20.58 10.24 -2.19
C ASP A 58 20.15 11.53 -2.92
N ALA A 59 19.34 12.38 -2.27
CA ALA A 59 18.81 13.59 -2.90
C ALA A 59 19.83 14.73 -2.96
N ASP A 60 20.90 14.68 -2.16
CA ASP A 60 21.92 15.72 -2.10
C ASP A 60 23.06 15.43 -3.09
N SER A 61 23.57 14.20 -3.13
CA SER A 61 24.68 13.77 -3.98
C SER A 61 24.23 13.19 -5.33
N GLY A 62 23.01 12.65 -5.40
CA GLY A 62 22.51 11.92 -6.56
C GLY A 62 22.96 10.45 -6.64
N GLU A 63 23.73 9.96 -5.67
CA GLU A 63 24.28 8.60 -5.68
C GLU A 63 23.18 7.53 -5.54
N PRO A 64 23.27 6.41 -6.26
CA PRO A 64 22.36 5.28 -6.06
C PRO A 64 22.62 4.62 -4.71
N LEU A 65 21.58 4.51 -3.89
CA LEU A 65 21.67 3.91 -2.56
C LEU A 65 21.22 2.44 -2.57
N ALA A 66 20.11 2.14 -3.23
CA ALA A 66 19.55 0.79 -3.25
C ALA A 66 18.57 0.58 -4.41
N VAL A 67 18.31 -0.69 -4.70
CA VAL A 67 17.14 -1.15 -5.47
C VAL A 67 16.40 -2.14 -4.58
N LEU A 68 15.17 -1.78 -4.20
CA LEU A 68 14.36 -2.57 -3.28
C LEU A 68 13.26 -3.34 -4.03
N ASP A 69 12.91 -4.52 -3.52
CA ASP A 69 11.68 -5.20 -3.91
C ASP A 69 10.47 -4.38 -3.44
N GLY A 70 9.66 -3.91 -4.39
CA GLY A 70 8.48 -3.10 -4.09
C GLY A 70 7.26 -3.92 -3.67
N ALA A 71 7.24 -5.24 -3.93
CA ALA A 71 6.03 -6.05 -3.78
C ALA A 71 5.63 -6.16 -2.30
N SER A 72 6.61 -6.45 -1.46
CA SER A 72 6.44 -6.55 0.00
C SER A 72 6.00 -5.22 0.63
N MET A 73 6.45 -4.08 0.10
CA MET A 73 6.09 -2.75 0.60
C MET A 73 4.69 -2.30 0.17
N ASN A 74 4.15 -2.87 -0.92
CA ASN A 74 2.96 -2.34 -1.58
C ASN A 74 1.71 -2.31 -0.68
N PRO A 75 1.39 -3.35 0.11
CA PRO A 75 0.26 -3.29 1.04
C PRO A 75 0.44 -2.23 2.13
N PHE A 76 1.67 -2.02 2.61
CA PHE A 76 1.95 -1.09 3.71
C PHE A 76 1.91 0.36 3.26
N LYS A 77 2.56 0.73 2.15
CA LYS A 77 2.52 2.14 1.68
C LYS A 77 1.10 2.56 1.29
N THR A 78 0.33 1.63 0.72
CA THR A 78 -1.08 1.87 0.35
C THR A 78 -1.97 1.92 1.59
N GLY A 79 -1.76 1.00 2.54
CA GLY A 79 -2.42 0.98 3.84
C GLY A 79 -2.17 2.24 4.66
N ALA A 80 -0.92 2.67 4.77
CA ALA A 80 -0.53 3.87 5.51
C ALA A 80 -1.16 5.14 4.92
N THR A 81 -1.22 5.25 3.60
CA THR A 81 -1.94 6.35 2.94
C THR A 81 -3.44 6.31 3.26
N GLY A 82 -4.04 5.12 3.26
CA GLY A 82 -5.43 4.93 3.68
C GLY A 82 -5.66 5.31 5.14
N ALA A 83 -4.77 4.91 6.04
CA ALA A 83 -4.80 5.24 7.46
C ALA A 83 -4.70 6.74 7.71
N VAL A 84 -3.86 7.48 6.97
CA VAL A 84 -3.85 8.95 7.03
C VAL A 84 -5.22 9.54 6.64
N GLY A 85 -5.88 8.94 5.64
CA GLY A 85 -7.25 9.32 5.27
C GLY A 85 -8.26 9.02 6.37
N VAL A 86 -8.20 7.83 6.98
CA VAL A 86 -9.03 7.47 8.13
C VAL A 86 -8.80 8.44 9.28
N ASP A 87 -7.53 8.71 9.62
CA ASP A 87 -7.16 9.57 10.73
C ASP A 87 -7.73 10.99 10.58
N ALA A 88 -7.64 11.53 9.37
CA ALA A 88 -8.11 12.87 9.07
C ALA A 88 -9.63 13.00 8.88
N LEU A 89 -10.32 11.93 8.46
CA LEU A 89 -11.70 12.04 7.96
C LEU A 89 -12.73 11.20 8.72
N ALA A 90 -12.32 10.09 9.34
CA ALA A 90 -13.21 9.29 10.15
C ALA A 90 -13.43 9.94 11.52
N ARG A 91 -14.58 9.67 12.14
CA ARG A 91 -14.85 10.10 13.51
C ARG A 91 -13.72 9.63 14.43
N GLU A 92 -13.39 10.45 15.42
CA GLU A 92 -12.34 10.14 16.40
C GLU A 92 -12.73 8.92 17.25
N ASP A 93 -14.02 8.73 17.50
CA ASP A 93 -14.59 7.61 18.26
C ASP A 93 -15.03 6.42 17.40
N ALA A 94 -14.51 6.30 16.17
CA ALA A 94 -14.80 5.15 15.32
C ALA A 94 -14.03 3.91 15.79
N ASP A 95 -14.73 2.96 16.43
CA ASP A 95 -14.19 1.69 16.92
C ASP A 95 -14.41 0.49 15.97
N SER A 96 -15.16 0.69 14.88
CA SER A 96 -15.59 -0.39 14.00
C SER A 96 -15.23 -0.12 12.54
N VAL A 97 -14.75 -1.14 11.84
CA VAL A 97 -14.39 -1.05 10.40
C VAL A 97 -14.97 -2.20 9.59
N ALA A 98 -15.46 -1.89 8.39
CA ALA A 98 -15.86 -2.88 7.40
C ALA A 98 -14.82 -2.95 6.27
N LEU A 99 -14.32 -4.15 5.99
CA LEU A 99 -13.38 -4.47 4.92
C LEU A 99 -14.08 -5.23 3.80
N ILE A 100 -14.03 -4.67 2.60
CA ILE A 100 -14.49 -5.34 1.38
C ILE A 100 -13.26 -5.87 0.63
N GLY A 101 -13.03 -7.17 0.75
CA GLY A 101 -11.86 -7.88 0.27
C GLY A 101 -11.04 -8.48 1.43
N SER A 102 -10.37 -9.58 1.14
CA SER A 102 -9.57 -10.36 2.12
C SER A 102 -8.16 -10.68 1.59
N GLY A 103 -7.68 -9.91 0.60
CA GLY A 103 -6.37 -10.07 -0.04
C GLY A 103 -5.22 -9.32 0.66
N ALA A 104 -4.07 -9.23 0.01
CA ALA A 104 -2.88 -8.56 0.57
C ALA A 104 -3.13 -7.08 0.92
N GLN A 105 -3.86 -6.35 0.07
CA GLN A 105 -4.19 -4.95 0.34
C GLN A 105 -5.12 -4.79 1.55
N ALA A 106 -6.11 -5.66 1.74
CA ALA A 106 -6.99 -5.61 2.91
C ALA A 106 -6.19 -5.80 4.22
N ARG A 107 -5.18 -6.67 4.21
CA ARG A 107 -4.27 -6.86 5.36
C ARG A 107 -3.48 -5.58 5.66
N GLY A 108 -2.91 -4.97 4.63
CA GLY A 108 -2.16 -3.71 4.76
C GLY A 108 -3.05 -2.58 5.28
N GLN A 109 -4.24 -2.42 4.71
CA GLN A 109 -5.21 -1.41 5.13
C GLN A 109 -5.62 -1.59 6.59
N LEU A 110 -6.03 -2.80 6.99
CA LEU A 110 -6.47 -3.07 8.36
C LEU A 110 -5.34 -2.80 9.36
N ARG A 111 -4.15 -3.34 9.11
CA ARG A 111 -3.00 -3.14 10.00
C ARG A 111 -2.68 -1.66 10.17
N CYS A 112 -2.60 -0.90 9.09
CA CYS A 112 -2.32 0.53 9.19
C CYS A 112 -3.47 1.32 9.83
N THR A 113 -4.73 0.91 9.63
CA THR A 113 -5.89 1.56 10.25
C THR A 113 -5.90 1.36 11.76
N ALA A 114 -5.54 0.17 12.22
CA ALA A 114 -5.42 -0.13 13.65
C ALA A 114 -4.33 0.69 14.37
N GLU A 115 -3.35 1.24 13.64
CA GLU A 115 -2.33 2.14 14.23
C GLU A 115 -2.87 3.55 14.52
N VAL A 116 -4.02 3.92 13.94
CA VAL A 116 -4.60 5.28 14.05
C VAL A 116 -5.99 5.28 14.67
N ARG A 117 -6.60 4.10 14.92
CA ARG A 117 -7.89 3.95 15.58
C ARG A 117 -7.87 2.74 16.49
N ASP A 118 -8.40 2.91 17.70
CA ASP A 118 -8.65 1.82 18.65
C ASP A 118 -9.88 1.03 18.18
N LEU A 119 -9.64 0.00 17.36
CA LEU A 119 -10.69 -0.83 16.81
C LEU A 119 -11.14 -1.89 17.82
N GLU A 120 -12.45 -2.00 18.05
CA GLU A 120 -13.08 -3.10 18.78
C GLU A 120 -13.55 -4.20 17.82
N THR A 121 -14.12 -3.83 16.65
CA THR A 121 -14.73 -4.79 15.72
C THR A 121 -14.32 -4.56 14.27
N VAL A 122 -13.98 -5.64 13.57
CA VAL A 122 -13.68 -5.65 12.14
C VAL A 122 -14.61 -6.63 11.44
N TRP A 123 -15.35 -6.14 10.45
CA TRP A 123 -16.20 -6.98 9.59
C TRP A 123 -15.53 -7.17 8.24
N VAL A 124 -15.18 -8.39 7.86
CA VAL A 124 -14.59 -8.69 6.55
C VAL A 124 -15.59 -9.40 5.63
N PHE A 125 -15.69 -8.92 4.40
CA PHE A 125 -16.44 -9.60 3.35
C PHE A 125 -15.54 -9.87 2.14
N SER A 126 -15.62 -11.09 1.62
CA SER A 126 -15.13 -11.46 0.28
C SER A 126 -16.00 -12.56 -0.32
N PRO A 127 -16.12 -12.67 -1.65
CA PRO A 127 -16.97 -13.69 -2.30
C PRO A 127 -16.63 -15.12 -1.87
N THR A 128 -15.33 -15.43 -1.79
CA THR A 128 -14.84 -16.72 -1.30
C THR A 128 -14.86 -16.73 0.23
N LYS A 129 -15.67 -17.62 0.80
CA LYS A 129 -15.84 -17.79 2.26
C LYS A 129 -14.52 -18.17 2.94
N GLU A 130 -13.82 -19.16 2.42
CA GLU A 130 -12.54 -19.64 2.94
C GLU A 130 -11.50 -18.50 3.04
N SER A 131 -11.45 -17.61 2.04
CA SER A 131 -10.52 -16.48 2.05
C SER A 131 -10.79 -15.48 3.17
N ARG A 132 -12.06 -15.17 3.47
CA ARG A 132 -12.39 -14.25 4.59
C ARG A 132 -12.27 -14.92 5.95
N GLU A 133 -12.55 -16.22 6.07
CA GLU A 133 -12.31 -16.97 7.31
C GLU A 133 -10.81 -17.07 7.62
N SER A 134 -9.98 -17.38 6.62
CA SER A 134 -8.52 -17.38 6.76
C SER A 134 -7.97 -16.00 7.13
N PHE A 135 -8.46 -14.94 6.48
CA PHE A 135 -8.11 -13.57 6.84
C PHE A 135 -8.48 -13.24 8.29
N ALA A 136 -9.71 -13.57 8.72
CA ALA A 136 -10.16 -13.29 10.07
C ALA A 136 -9.34 -14.04 11.11
N GLY A 137 -9.03 -15.32 10.87
CA GLY A 137 -8.13 -16.10 11.73
C GLY A 137 -6.75 -15.44 11.87
N GLU A 138 -6.11 -15.11 10.75
CA GLU A 138 -4.79 -14.46 10.75
C GLU A 138 -4.79 -13.10 11.48
N MET A 139 -5.84 -12.29 11.33
CA MET A 139 -5.90 -10.96 11.93
C MET A 139 -6.28 -11.00 13.41
N ASN A 140 -7.12 -11.95 13.85
CA ASN A 140 -7.42 -12.17 15.27
C ASN A 140 -6.18 -12.61 16.07
N GLU A 141 -5.16 -13.19 15.44
CA GLU A 141 -3.88 -13.49 16.09
C GLU A 141 -2.97 -12.26 16.27
N ARG A 142 -3.25 -11.18 15.53
CA ARG A 142 -2.34 -10.02 15.40
C ARG A 142 -2.90 -8.73 15.96
N LEU A 143 -4.20 -8.64 16.14
CA LEU A 143 -4.92 -7.44 16.57
C LEU A 143 -5.79 -7.80 17.78
N ASP A 144 -5.96 -6.84 18.69
CA ASP A 144 -6.87 -6.99 19.83
C ASP A 144 -8.36 -6.90 19.40
N ALA A 145 -8.63 -6.27 18.25
CA ALA A 145 -9.97 -6.15 17.67
C ALA A 145 -10.56 -7.51 17.27
N ALA A 146 -11.85 -7.70 17.47
CA ALA A 146 -12.57 -8.89 17.03
C ALA A 146 -12.84 -8.84 15.52
N VAL A 147 -12.23 -9.76 14.76
CA VAL A 147 -12.40 -9.86 13.31
C VAL A 147 -13.40 -10.96 12.95
N ALA A 148 -14.52 -10.57 12.34
CA ALA A 148 -15.64 -11.43 11.94
C ALA A 148 -15.79 -11.51 10.41
N ALA A 149 -16.10 -12.72 9.91
CA ALA A 149 -16.17 -13.08 8.48
C ALA A 149 -17.53 -13.68 8.05
#